data_AF-A0A843T8R3-F1
#
_entry.id   AF-A0A843T8R3-F1
#
_cell.length_a   1.000
_cell.length_b   1.000
_cell.length_c   1.000
_cell.angle_alpha   90.00
_cell.angle_beta   90.00
_cell.angle_gamma   90.00
#
_symmetry.space_group_name_H-M   'P 1'
#
loop_
_entity.id
_entity.type
_entity.pdbx_description
1 polymer ?
#
loop_
_entity_poly.entity_id
_entity_poly.type
_entity_poly.pdbx_seq_one_letter_code
_entity_poly.pdbx_strand_id
1 'polypeptide(L)'
;MIDRTDASQLPAQESCVICGRGQAQRTQKRQFHFYRDRRAMIDDDFYQCDVCGEAYYAPSQIARAERLTKAAIAKRDRLNPDEIRALRGEPGLTQFELEDLLGVGRNTVVRWESGQVRPNMAVNTLLRLVPSEPAARRWLDEWHRHGRCQCSLTITRRWPRRVFPSG
;
A
#
# COMPACT_ATOMS: atom_id res chain seq x y z
N MET A 1 -9.06 44.86 9.43
CA MET A 1 -9.59 44.08 8.29
C MET A 1 -8.39 43.42 7.64
N ILE A 2 -7.98 42.26 8.15
CA ILE A 2 -6.78 41.55 7.68
C ILE A 2 -7.23 40.69 6.51
N ASP A 3 -6.75 41.05 5.33
CA ASP A 3 -7.02 40.37 4.07
C ASP A 3 -6.59 38.90 4.18
N ARG A 4 -7.52 37.99 3.90
CA ARG A 4 -7.27 36.55 3.90
C ARG A 4 -6.62 36.22 2.58
N THR A 5 -5.32 36.52 2.47
CA THR A 5 -4.51 36.16 1.31
C THR A 5 -4.61 34.65 1.11
N ASP A 6 -5.16 34.29 -0.05
CA ASP A 6 -5.37 32.94 -0.51
C ASP A 6 -4.02 32.16 -0.48
N ALA A 7 -3.87 31.29 0.51
CA ALA A 7 -2.65 30.50 0.74
C ALA A 7 -2.35 29.46 -0.37
N SER A 8 -3.11 29.50 -1.47
CA SER A 8 -2.97 28.62 -2.63
C SER A 8 -1.90 29.07 -3.63
N GLN A 9 -1.43 30.32 -3.54
CA GLN A 9 -0.48 30.91 -4.46
C GLN A 9 0.79 31.37 -3.71
N LEU A 10 1.94 30.79 -4.04
CA LEU A 10 3.19 31.52 -3.84
C LEU A 10 3.05 32.84 -4.61
N PRO A 11 3.39 34.00 -4.04
CA PRO A 11 3.43 35.22 -4.82
C PRO A 11 4.30 34.92 -6.05
N ALA A 12 3.86 35.33 -7.23
CA ALA A 12 4.71 35.29 -8.41
C ALA A 12 5.95 36.14 -8.11
N GLN A 13 6.97 35.53 -7.50
CA GLN A 13 8.20 36.21 -7.19
C GLN A 13 8.83 36.53 -8.53
N GLU A 14 8.85 37.83 -8.88
CA GLU A 14 9.39 38.33 -10.16
C GLU A 14 10.85 37.90 -10.37
N SER A 15 11.54 37.53 -9.31
CA SER A 15 12.88 36.93 -9.35
C SER A 15 13.06 35.81 -8.32
N CYS A 16 13.88 34.83 -8.69
CA CYS A 16 14.30 33.69 -7.87
C CYS A 16 15.04 34.14 -6.61
N VAL A 17 14.56 33.74 -5.41
CA VAL A 17 15.19 34.10 -4.12
C VAL A 17 16.57 33.49 -3.87
N ILE A 18 17.00 32.51 -4.67
CA ILE A 18 18.32 31.88 -4.53
C ILE A 18 19.37 32.52 -5.43
N CYS A 19 19.05 32.84 -6.69
CA CYS A 19 20.02 33.43 -7.62
C CYS A 19 19.78 34.90 -7.97
N GLY A 20 18.58 35.44 -7.68
CA GLY A 20 18.19 36.83 -7.98
C GLY A 20 17.99 37.16 -9.46
N ARG A 21 18.22 36.22 -10.38
CA ARG A 21 18.24 36.49 -11.84
C ARG A 21 17.13 35.81 -12.64
N GLY A 22 16.73 34.60 -12.25
CA GLY A 22 15.75 33.81 -13.01
C GLY A 22 14.33 33.93 -12.47
N GLN A 23 13.38 33.35 -13.20
CA GLN A 23 11.97 33.31 -12.83
C GLN A 23 11.52 31.89 -12.49
N ALA A 24 10.57 31.77 -11.57
CA ALA A 24 9.99 30.49 -11.18
C ALA A 24 9.00 30.00 -12.24
N GLN A 25 9.40 28.97 -13.01
CA GLN A 25 8.57 28.37 -14.06
C GLN A 25 7.89 27.11 -13.53
N ARG A 26 6.59 26.95 -13.77
CA ARG A 26 5.88 25.72 -13.38
C ARG A 26 6.38 24.54 -14.22
N THR A 27 6.79 23.49 -13.53
CA THR A 27 7.42 22.31 -14.09
C THR A 27 6.65 21.06 -13.66
N GLN A 28 6.64 20.02 -14.50
CA GLN A 28 6.14 18.69 -14.14
C GLN A 28 7.20 17.64 -14.42
N LYS A 29 7.45 16.74 -13.45
CA LYS A 29 8.38 15.62 -13.61
C LYS A 29 7.84 14.37 -12.95
N ARG A 30 8.07 13.23 -13.58
CA ARG A 30 7.76 11.93 -12.99
C ARG A 30 8.90 11.51 -12.07
N GLN A 31 8.68 11.56 -10.76
CA GLN A 31 9.72 11.31 -9.76
C GLN A 31 9.20 10.59 -8.52
N PHE A 32 10.12 10.08 -7.70
CA PHE A 32 9.79 9.40 -6.45
C PHE A 32 9.51 10.40 -5.34
N HIS A 33 8.40 10.20 -4.65
CA HIS A 33 8.07 10.88 -3.40
C HIS A 33 7.91 9.86 -2.28
N PHE A 34 8.25 10.29 -1.07
CA PHE A 34 8.16 9.48 0.15
C PHE A 34 6.94 9.89 0.97
N TYR A 35 6.24 8.91 1.51
CA TYR A 35 5.24 9.07 2.53
C TYR A 35 5.53 8.06 3.64
N ARG A 36 6.00 8.56 4.79
CA ARG A 36 6.67 7.75 5.82
C ARG A 36 7.84 6.98 5.17
N ASP A 37 8.02 5.70 5.50
CA ASP A 37 9.11 4.86 4.96
C ASP A 37 8.79 4.24 3.59
N ARG A 38 7.70 4.69 2.93
CA ARG A 38 7.25 4.14 1.65
C ARG A 38 7.36 5.19 0.56
N ARG A 39 7.75 4.76 -0.64
CA ARG A 39 7.80 5.63 -1.82
C ARG A 39 6.89 5.18 -2.95
N ALA A 40 6.44 6.15 -3.74
CA ALA A 40 5.78 5.92 -5.02
C ALA A 40 6.26 6.95 -6.04
N MET A 41 6.20 6.56 -7.31
CA MET A 41 6.50 7.45 -8.43
C MET A 41 5.22 8.16 -8.85
N ILE A 42 5.24 9.49 -8.86
CA ILE A 42 4.11 10.35 -9.20
C ILE A 42 4.52 11.37 -10.26
N ASP A 43 3.54 11.91 -10.97
CA ASP A 43 3.73 13.10 -11.80
C ASP A 43 3.61 14.32 -10.87
N ASP A 44 4.76 14.82 -10.46
CA ASP A 44 4.89 15.90 -9.50
C ASP A 44 4.97 17.26 -10.19
N ASP A 45 4.29 18.25 -9.61
CA ASP A 45 4.24 19.61 -10.15
C ASP A 45 4.78 20.63 -9.15
N PHE A 46 5.87 21.30 -9.53
CA PHE A 46 6.62 22.24 -8.69
C PHE A 46 7.09 23.43 -9.54
N TYR A 47 7.64 24.47 -8.92
CA TYR A 47 8.26 25.57 -9.65
C TYR A 47 9.77 25.36 -9.74
N GLN A 48 10.36 25.63 -10.89
CA GLN A 48 11.80 25.55 -11.10
C GLN A 48 12.32 26.85 -11.69
N CYS A 49 13.42 27.39 -11.16
CA CYS A 49 14.09 28.55 -11.74
C CYS A 49 14.71 28.17 -13.09
N ASP A 50 14.43 28.96 -14.12
CA ASP A 50 14.96 28.80 -15.47
C ASP A 50 16.47 29.11 -15.62
N VAL A 51 17.07 29.84 -14.68
CA VAL A 51 18.49 30.21 -14.70
C VAL A 51 19.36 29.30 -13.84
N CYS A 52 19.04 29.14 -12.55
CA CYS A 52 19.86 28.35 -11.63
C CYS A 52 19.33 26.93 -11.38
N GLY A 53 18.10 26.62 -11.81
CA GLY A 53 17.51 25.30 -11.63
C GLY A 53 16.91 25.03 -10.24
N GLU A 54 16.93 26.01 -9.32
CA GLU A 54 16.36 25.85 -7.97
C GLU A 54 14.88 25.46 -8.01
N ALA A 55 14.47 24.52 -7.15
CA ALA A 55 13.10 24.01 -7.10
C ALA A 55 12.33 24.51 -5.86
N TYR A 56 11.09 24.94 -6.07
CA TYR A 56 10.20 25.47 -5.04
C TYR A 56 8.84 24.79 -5.10
N TYR A 57 8.19 24.65 -3.95
CA TYR A 57 6.82 24.15 -3.86
C TYR A 57 5.93 25.16 -3.15
N ALA A 58 4.79 25.45 -3.74
CA ALA A 58 3.69 26.08 -3.01
C ALA A 58 3.11 25.08 -2.00
N PRO A 59 2.50 25.55 -0.89
CA PRO A 59 1.80 24.67 0.06
C PRO A 59 0.80 23.72 -0.62
N SER A 60 0.10 24.21 -1.66
CA SER A 60 -0.84 23.42 -2.47
C SER A 60 -0.16 22.29 -3.25
N GLN A 61 1.04 22.51 -3.79
CA GLN A 61 1.83 21.51 -4.50
C GLN A 61 2.35 20.43 -3.56
N ILE A 62 2.82 20.80 -2.36
CA ILE A 62 3.22 19.85 -1.32
C ILE A 62 2.04 18.94 -0.93
N ALA A 63 0.89 19.53 -0.62
CA ALA A 63 -0.31 18.78 -0.25
C ALA A 63 -0.77 17.85 -1.39
N ARG A 64 -0.67 18.31 -2.64
CA ARG A 64 -0.98 17.50 -3.83
C ARG A 64 -0.01 16.34 -4.00
N ALA A 65 1.29 16.57 -3.91
CA ALA A 65 2.33 15.55 -4.02
C ALA A 65 2.14 14.47 -2.94
N GLU A 66 1.87 14.87 -1.69
CA GLU A 66 1.57 13.92 -0.61
C GLU A 66 0.31 13.08 -0.92
N ARG A 67 -0.78 13.71 -1.37
CA ARG A 67 -2.03 13.02 -1.73
C ARG A 67 -1.81 12.00 -2.86
N LEU A 68 -1.09 12.40 -3.91
CA LEU A 68 -0.78 11.54 -5.04
C LEU A 68 0.10 10.36 -4.61
N THR A 69 1.10 10.61 -3.77
CA THR A 69 1.99 9.58 -3.22
C THR A 69 1.21 8.55 -2.41
N LYS A 70 0.35 9.00 -1.49
CA LYS A 70 -0.55 8.12 -0.72
C LYS A 70 -1.45 7.29 -1.63
N ALA A 71 -2.06 7.91 -2.63
CA ALA A 71 -2.95 7.22 -3.57
C ALA A 71 -2.20 6.19 -4.42
N ALA A 72 -1.01 6.51 -4.90
CA ALA A 72 -0.17 5.61 -5.68
C ALA A 72 0.30 4.41 -4.86
N ILE A 73 0.73 4.62 -3.60
CA ILE A 73 1.07 3.54 -2.68
C ILE A 73 -0.17 2.64 -2.44
N ALA A 74 -1.31 3.24 -2.09
CA ALA A 74 -2.54 2.49 -1.85
C ALA A 74 -3.00 1.71 -3.08
N LYS A 75 -2.81 2.25 -4.30
CA LYS A 75 -3.12 1.57 -5.55
C LYS A 75 -2.20 0.36 -5.77
N ARG A 76 -0.89 0.52 -5.60
CA ARG A 76 0.10 -0.56 -5.73
C ARG A 76 -0.15 -1.69 -4.73
N ASP A 77 -0.55 -1.34 -3.51
CA ASP A 77 -0.68 -2.32 -2.45
C ASP A 77 -2.00 -3.14 -2.56
N ARG A 78 -2.99 -2.66 -3.34
CA ARG A 78 -4.21 -3.39 -3.66
C ARG A 78 -3.91 -4.50 -4.67
N LEU A 79 -4.56 -5.65 -4.48
CA LEU A 79 -4.57 -6.73 -5.46
C LEU A 79 -5.93 -6.77 -6.15
N ASN A 80 -5.90 -6.97 -7.46
CA ASN A 80 -7.09 -7.24 -8.27
C ASN A 80 -7.35 -8.77 -8.36
N PRO A 81 -8.54 -9.19 -8.82
CA PRO A 81 -8.90 -10.61 -8.86
C PRO A 81 -7.95 -11.50 -9.68
N ASP A 82 -7.39 -10.99 -10.77
CA ASP A 82 -6.47 -11.73 -11.65
C ASP A 82 -5.10 -11.89 -10.99
N GLU A 83 -4.61 -10.86 -10.30
CA GLU A 83 -3.37 -10.94 -9.50
C GLU A 83 -3.50 -11.96 -8.36
N ILE A 84 -4.65 -12.01 -7.70
CA ILE A 84 -4.90 -13.01 -6.64
C ILE A 84 -4.89 -14.43 -7.23
N ARG A 85 -5.53 -14.63 -8.39
CA ARG A 85 -5.49 -15.92 -9.11
C ARG A 85 -4.09 -16.32 -9.52
N ALA A 86 -3.28 -15.37 -10.00
CA ALA A 86 -1.89 -15.61 -10.36
C ALA A 86 -1.05 -16.02 -9.14
N LEU A 87 -1.09 -15.23 -8.06
CA LEU A 87 -0.36 -15.51 -6.82
C LEU A 87 -0.74 -16.86 -6.19
N ARG A 88 -2.02 -17.25 -6.29
CA ARG A 88 -2.48 -18.58 -5.86
C ARG A 88 -2.00 -19.69 -6.79
N GLY A 89 -2.02 -19.44 -8.10
CA GLY A 89 -1.69 -20.42 -9.13
C GLY A 89 -0.21 -20.77 -9.21
N GLU A 90 0.68 -19.83 -8.91
CA GLU A 90 2.14 -20.05 -8.87
C GLU A 90 2.57 -21.28 -8.05
N PRO A 91 2.11 -21.45 -6.79
CA PRO A 91 2.36 -22.66 -6.00
C PRO A 91 1.42 -23.84 -6.32
N GLY A 92 0.49 -23.69 -7.26
CA GLY A 92 -0.48 -24.73 -7.64
C GLY A 92 -1.64 -24.92 -6.66
N LEU A 93 -1.97 -23.93 -5.83
CA LEU A 93 -3.00 -24.06 -4.79
C LEU A 93 -4.42 -23.92 -5.37
N THR A 94 -5.36 -24.72 -4.88
CA THR A 94 -6.79 -24.50 -5.06
C THR A 94 -7.28 -23.33 -4.19
N GLN A 95 -8.47 -22.80 -4.51
CA GLN A 95 -9.08 -21.74 -3.69
C GLN A 95 -9.27 -22.20 -2.24
N PHE A 96 -9.69 -23.46 -2.04
CA PHE A 96 -9.89 -24.04 -0.71
C PHE A 96 -8.57 -24.19 0.06
N GLU A 97 -7.50 -24.66 -0.60
CA GLU A 97 -6.19 -24.78 0.05
C GLU A 97 -5.63 -23.42 0.44
N LEU A 98 -5.83 -22.38 -0.39
CA LEU A 98 -5.46 -21.02 -0.03
C LEU A 98 -6.28 -20.50 1.15
N GLU A 99 -7.59 -20.81 1.21
CA GLU A 99 -8.45 -20.44 2.34
C GLU A 99 -7.96 -21.08 3.66
N ASP A 100 -7.63 -22.37 3.61
CA ASP A 100 -7.11 -23.11 4.76
C ASP A 100 -5.73 -22.59 5.19
N LEU A 101 -4.84 -22.37 4.22
CA LEU A 101 -3.49 -21.83 4.42
C LEU A 101 -3.49 -20.44 5.06
N LEU A 102 -4.38 -19.55 4.63
CA LEU A 102 -4.51 -18.20 5.17
C LEU A 102 -5.39 -18.13 6.43
N GLY A 103 -6.03 -19.24 6.81
CA GLY A 103 -6.95 -19.29 7.95
C GLY A 103 -8.19 -18.41 7.79
N VAL A 104 -8.64 -18.18 6.55
CA VAL A 104 -9.82 -17.36 6.25
C VAL A 104 -11.09 -18.20 6.10
N GLY A 105 -12.25 -17.55 6.09
CA GLY A 105 -13.53 -18.25 5.97
C GLY A 105 -13.70 -18.92 4.60
N ARG A 106 -14.55 -19.95 4.54
CA ARG A 106 -14.94 -20.58 3.28
C ARG A 106 -15.52 -19.56 2.29
N ASN A 107 -15.23 -19.73 1.01
CA ASN A 107 -15.63 -18.84 -0.09
C ASN A 107 -15.06 -17.41 -0.02
N THR A 108 -14.13 -17.12 0.89
CA THR A 108 -13.51 -15.80 0.97
C THR A 108 -12.62 -15.56 -0.25
N VAL A 109 -11.81 -16.55 -0.65
CA VAL A 109 -10.96 -16.45 -1.83
C VAL A 109 -11.81 -16.40 -3.10
N VAL A 110 -12.91 -17.17 -3.16
CA VAL A 110 -13.89 -17.09 -4.26
C VAL A 110 -14.41 -15.66 -4.44
N ARG A 111 -14.76 -14.97 -3.34
CA ARG A 111 -15.24 -13.58 -3.37
C ARG A 111 -14.15 -12.60 -3.78
N TRP A 112 -12.90 -12.86 -3.42
CA TRP A 112 -11.77 -12.04 -3.87
C TRP A 112 -11.50 -12.21 -5.37
N GLU A 113 -11.46 -13.45 -5.84
CA GLU A 113 -11.17 -13.79 -7.24
C GLU A 113 -12.33 -13.50 -8.21
N SER A 114 -13.54 -13.32 -7.69
CA SER A 114 -14.68 -12.77 -8.45
C SER A 114 -14.80 -11.25 -8.34
N GLY A 115 -14.00 -10.61 -7.49
CA GLY A 115 -14.02 -9.16 -7.27
C GLY A 115 -15.18 -8.65 -6.40
N GLN A 116 -16.00 -9.54 -5.83
CA GLN A 116 -17.10 -9.18 -4.92
C GLN A 116 -16.61 -8.51 -3.64
N VAL A 117 -15.48 -8.97 -3.09
CA VAL A 117 -14.88 -8.41 -1.87
C VAL A 117 -13.40 -8.18 -2.10
N ARG A 118 -12.84 -7.11 -1.54
CA ARG A 118 -11.40 -6.86 -1.59
C ARG A 118 -10.71 -7.35 -0.32
N PRO A 119 -9.58 -8.08 -0.43
CA PRO A 119 -8.73 -8.37 0.72
C PRO A 119 -8.19 -7.08 1.36
N ASN A 120 -7.97 -7.14 2.67
CA ASN A 120 -7.32 -6.05 3.40
C ASN A 120 -5.80 -6.06 3.19
N MET A 121 -5.10 -5.06 3.72
CA MET A 121 -3.67 -4.91 3.52
C MET A 121 -2.84 -6.08 4.06
N ALA A 122 -3.16 -6.57 5.25
CA ALA A 122 -2.43 -7.68 5.86
C ALA A 122 -2.56 -8.96 5.02
N VAL A 123 -3.75 -9.24 4.51
CA VAL A 123 -3.99 -10.35 3.59
C VAL A 123 -3.25 -10.16 2.28
N ASN A 124 -3.20 -8.95 1.71
CA ASN A 124 -2.43 -8.69 0.49
C ASN A 124 -0.93 -8.96 0.68
N THR A 125 -0.38 -8.70 1.87
CA THR A 125 0.99 -9.06 2.20
C THR A 125 1.17 -10.58 2.23
N LEU A 126 0.25 -11.31 2.88
CA LEU A 126 0.32 -12.77 2.92
C LEU A 126 0.17 -13.40 1.53
N LEU A 127 -0.74 -12.89 0.69
CA LEU A 127 -0.92 -13.35 -0.68
C LEU A 127 0.35 -13.22 -1.52
N ARG A 128 1.15 -12.17 -1.30
CA ARG A 128 2.45 -11.99 -1.96
C ARG A 128 3.54 -12.89 -1.37
N LEU A 129 3.47 -13.16 -0.06
CA LEU A 129 4.44 -14.00 0.65
C LEU A 129 4.32 -15.49 0.28
N VAL A 130 3.10 -15.98 0.07
CA VAL A 130 2.81 -17.41 -0.20
C VAL A 130 3.63 -17.98 -1.35
N PRO A 131 3.69 -17.36 -2.55
CA PRO A 131 4.54 -17.84 -3.64
C PRO A 131 6.03 -17.55 -3.44
N SER A 132 6.39 -16.42 -2.82
CA SER A 132 7.79 -15.98 -2.73
C SER A 132 8.59 -16.72 -1.66
N GLU A 133 7.94 -17.18 -0.58
CA GLU A 133 8.61 -17.75 0.59
C GLU A 133 8.04 -19.14 0.94
N PRO A 134 8.54 -20.22 0.31
CA PRO A 134 8.07 -21.58 0.56
C PRO A 134 8.17 -22.03 2.02
N ALA A 135 9.17 -21.53 2.77
CA ALA A 135 9.33 -21.84 4.19
C ALA A 135 8.20 -21.24 5.04
N ALA A 136 7.83 -19.98 4.80
CA ALA A 136 6.71 -19.33 5.47
C ALA A 136 5.37 -20.02 5.13
N ARG A 137 5.19 -20.41 3.86
CA ARG A 137 4.02 -21.20 3.43
C ARG A 137 3.90 -22.52 4.19
N ARG A 138 4.98 -23.30 4.29
CA ARG A 138 4.98 -24.57 5.06
C ARG A 138 4.64 -24.33 6.53
N TRP A 139 5.22 -23.30 7.14
CA TRP A 139 4.95 -22.95 8.52
C TRP A 139 3.47 -22.59 8.76
N LEU A 140 2.84 -21.81 7.87
CA LEU A 140 1.42 -21.47 7.94
C LEU A 140 0.52 -22.72 7.87
N ASP A 141 0.83 -23.62 6.94
CA ASP A 141 0.13 -24.88 6.73
C ASP A 141 0.23 -25.79 7.97
N GLU A 142 1.43 -25.95 8.53
CA GLU A 142 1.66 -26.67 9.79
C GLU A 142 0.93 -26.03 10.97
N TRP A 143 1.00 -24.71 11.12
CA TRP A 143 0.33 -23.96 12.17
C TRP A 143 -1.18 -24.24 12.19
N HIS A 144 -1.83 -24.20 11.02
CA HIS A 144 -3.25 -24.47 10.91
C HIS A 144 -3.59 -25.96 11.03
N ARG A 145 -2.74 -26.89 10.57
CA ARG A 145 -2.89 -28.33 10.84
C ARG A 145 -2.88 -28.65 12.34
N HIS A 146 -1.95 -28.08 13.10
CA HIS A 146 -1.83 -28.32 14.54
C HIS A 146 -2.85 -27.55 15.40
N GLY A 147 -3.45 -26.48 14.86
CA GLY A 147 -4.53 -25.73 15.51
C GLY A 147 -5.92 -26.34 15.34
N ARG A 148 -6.08 -27.33 14.45
CA ARG A 148 -7.35 -28.05 14.21
C ARG A 148 -7.45 -29.27 15.15
N CYS A 149 -7.86 -29.05 16.40
CA CYS A 149 -8.44 -30.13 17.19
C CYS A 149 -9.73 -30.60 16.52
N GLN A 150 -9.70 -31.78 15.90
CA GLN A 150 -10.89 -32.47 15.40
C GLN A 150 -11.65 -33.06 16.59
N CYS A 151 -12.46 -32.25 17.28
CA CYS A 151 -13.57 -32.78 18.05
C CYS A 151 -14.86 -32.32 17.38
N SER A 152 -15.59 -33.30 16.87
CA SER A 152 -16.85 -33.16 16.16
C SER A 152 -17.93 -32.52 17.02
N LEU A 153 -18.70 -31.65 16.37
CA LEU A 153 -20.06 -31.25 16.69
C LEU A 153 -20.26 -30.28 17.87
N THR A 154 -20.64 -29.07 17.46
CA THR A 154 -21.34 -28.04 18.25
C THR A 154 -20.43 -27.28 19.23
N ILE A 155 -20.44 -25.95 19.10
CA ILE A 155 -20.04 -24.92 20.07
C ILE A 155 -18.86 -24.03 19.60
N THR A 156 -19.16 -22.74 19.75
CA THR A 156 -18.46 -21.49 19.42
C THR A 156 -16.92 -21.52 19.45
N ARG A 157 -16.34 -20.92 18.40
CA ARG A 157 -14.90 -20.66 18.24
C ARG A 157 -14.35 -19.84 19.41
N ARG A 158 -13.85 -20.50 20.45
CA ARG A 158 -13.00 -19.89 21.47
C ARG A 158 -11.58 -20.43 21.32
N TRP A 159 -10.69 -19.59 20.82
CA TRP A 159 -9.27 -19.90 20.75
C TRP A 159 -8.71 -20.13 22.17
N PRO A 160 -8.02 -21.25 22.44
CA PRO A 160 -7.34 -21.41 23.71
C PRO A 160 -6.16 -20.44 23.77
N ARG A 161 -6.04 -19.70 24.89
CA ARG A 161 -4.85 -18.90 25.21
C ARG A 161 -3.69 -19.88 25.43
N ARG A 162 -2.69 -19.89 24.54
CA ARG A 162 -1.41 -20.56 24.86
C ARG A 162 -0.67 -19.70 25.88
N VAL A 163 -0.27 -20.32 26.98
CA VAL A 163 0.72 -19.78 27.90
C VAL A 163 2.08 -19.98 27.21
N PHE A 164 2.82 -18.91 26.99
CA PHE A 164 4.20 -18.98 26.53
C PHE A 164 5.08 -19.51 27.68
N PRO A 165 5.96 -20.49 27.46
CA PRO A 165 6.99 -20.80 28.45
C PRO A 165 8.00 -19.66 28.45
N SER A 166 8.21 -19.07 29.63
CA SER A 166 9.28 -18.10 29.89
C SER A 166 10.62 -18.83 29.76
N GLY A 167 11.44 -18.43 28.79
CA GLY A 167 12.84 -18.81 28.66
C GLY A 167 13.62 -17.59 28.24
#